data_AF-A0A4Q6XA29-F1
#
_entry.id   AF-A0A4Q6XA29-F1
#
_cell.length_a   1.000
_cell.length_b   1.000
_cell.length_c   1.000
_cell.angle_alpha   90.00
_cell.angle_beta   90.00
_cell.angle_gamma   90.00
#
_symmetry.space_group_name_H-M   'P 1'
#
loop_
_entity.id
_entity.type
_entity.pdbx_description
1 polymer ?
#
loop_
_entity_poly.entity_id
_entity_poly.type
_entity_poly.pdbx_seq_one_letter_code
_entity_poly.pdbx_strand_id
1 'polypeptide(L)' 'MVKKAERIDPWMSEAFLIWVQYIGYRIVTKGMHSEFVPKYVSKNLPRGGSIDHCGRLNKAASNLFKEFKDHVRA' A
#
# COMPACT_ATOMS: atom_id res chain seq x y z
N MET A 1 4.03 -22.76 11.15
CA MET A 1 2.87 -21.85 11.36
C MET A 1 2.90 -20.78 10.27
N VAL A 2 1.96 -20.81 9.33
CA VAL A 2 1.83 -19.73 8.32
C VAL A 2 1.29 -18.51 9.06
N LYS A 3 2.08 -17.43 9.18
CA LYS A 3 1.57 -16.16 9.70
C LYS A 3 0.39 -15.76 8.82
N LYS A 4 -0.81 -15.71 9.41
CA LYS A 4 -2.03 -15.20 8.76
C LYS A 4 -1.67 -13.81 8.23
N ALA A 5 -1.74 -13.60 6.92
CA ALA A 5 -1.47 -12.28 6.35
C ALA A 5 -2.38 -11.28 7.05
N GLU A 6 -1.80 -10.32 7.78
CA GLU A 6 -2.56 -9.28 8.45
C GLU A 6 -3.41 -8.56 7.40
N ARG A 7 -4.72 -8.62 7.59
CA ARG A 7 -5.70 -7.91 6.78
C ARG A 7 -5.83 -6.52 7.38
N ILE A 8 -5.73 -5.48 6.55
CA ILE A 8 -5.98 -4.13 7.00
C ILE A 8 -7.48 -3.92 7.16
N ASP A 9 -7.89 -3.19 8.20
CA ASP A 9 -9.27 -2.75 8.36
C ASP A 9 -9.73 -1.92 7.15
N PRO A 10 -11.02 -2.00 6.75
CA PRO A 10 -11.50 -1.30 5.54
C PRO A 10 -11.23 0.21 5.56
N TRP A 11 -11.51 0.90 6.67
CA TRP A 11 -11.29 2.35 6.79
C TRP A 11 -9.79 2.72 6.69
N MET A 12 -8.93 1.89 7.27
CA MET A 12 -7.49 2.12 7.29
C MET A 12 -6.88 1.81 5.91
N SER A 13 -7.53 0.94 5.13
CA SER A 13 -7.17 0.69 3.72
C SER A 13 -7.43 1.93 2.86
N GLU A 14 -8.57 2.60 3.04
CA GLU A 14 -8.89 3.81 2.28
C GLU A 14 -7.93 4.97 2.58
N ALA A 15 -7.70 5.25 3.87
CA ALA A 15 -6.74 6.27 4.30
C ALA A 15 -5.32 5.98 3.78
N PHE A 16 -4.90 4.72 3.81
CA PHE A 16 -3.62 4.29 3.25
C PHE A 16 -3.52 4.54 1.74
N LEU A 17 -4.57 4.23 0.97
CA LEU A 17 -4.57 4.46 -0.49
C LEU A 17 -4.56 5.94 -0.86
N ILE A 18 -5.18 6.80 -0.04
CA ILE A 18 -5.07 8.27 -0.19
C ILE A 18 -3.62 8.71 0.05
N TRP A 19 -3.00 8.24 1.14
CA TRP A 19 -1.62 8.57 1.46
C TRP A 19 -0.63 8.08 0.39
N VAL A 20 -0.81 6.86 -0.15
CA VAL A 20 -0.02 6.32 -1.25
C VAL A 20 -0.08 7.23 -2.49
N GLN A 21 -1.26 7.80 -2.80
CA GLN A 21 -1.38 8.76 -3.90
C GLN A 21 -0.69 10.09 -3.62
N TYR A 22 -0.77 10.56 -2.38
CA TYR A 22 -0.14 11.79 -1.91
C TYR A 22 1.40 11.73 -2.05
N ILE A 23 2.02 10.61 -1.69
CA ILE A 23 3.49 10.44 -1.81
C ILE A 23 3.97 10.20 -3.25
N GLY A 24 3.06 10.19 -4.24
CA GLY A 24 3.42 10.20 -5.65
C GLY A 24 3.22 8.88 -6.39
N TYR A 25 2.48 7.91 -5.85
CA TYR A 25 2.03 6.76 -6.64
C TYR A 25 0.72 7.06 -7.38
N ARG A 26 0.55 6.38 -8.51
CA ARG A 26 -0.72 6.08 -9.14
C ARG A 26 -1.14 4.68 -8.70
N ILE A 27 -2.41 4.51 -8.36
CA ILE A 27 -2.98 3.20 -8.07
C ILE A 27 -3.63 2.67 -9.35
N VAL A 28 -3.26 1.46 -9.75
CA VAL A 28 -3.78 0.80 -10.95
C VAL A 28 -4.37 -0.55 -10.56
N THR A 29 -5.66 -0.74 -10.80
CA THR A 29 -6.33 -2.02 -10.55
C THR A 29 -6.05 -2.99 -11.69
N LYS A 30 -5.57 -4.19 -11.37
CA LYS A 30 -5.38 -5.31 -12.29
C LYS A 30 -5.97 -6.59 -11.68
N GLY A 31 -7.07 -7.06 -12.25
CA GLY A 31 -7.79 -8.23 -11.75
C GLY A 31 -8.19 -8.04 -10.29
N MET A 32 -7.66 -8.92 -9.42
CA MET A 32 -7.99 -8.97 -7.99
C MET A 32 -7.09 -8.13 -7.09
N HIS A 33 -6.18 -7.33 -7.67
CA HIS A 33 -5.20 -6.52 -6.96
C HIS A 33 -5.17 -5.07 -7.45
N SER A 34 -4.76 -4.17 -6.57
CA SER A 34 -4.37 -2.80 -6.91
C SER A 34 -2.87 -2.64 -6.74
N GLU A 35 -2.18 -2.22 -7.81
CA GLU A 35 -0.73 -2.00 -7.87
C GLU A 35 -0.39 -0.52 -7.65
N PHE A 36 0.73 -0.27 -6.98
CA PHE A 36 1.27 1.06 -6.73
C PHE A 36 2.37 1.35 -7.76
N VAL A 37 2.10 2.27 -8.68
CA VAL A 37 2.98 2.64 -9.79
C VAL A 37 3.48 4.06 -9.56
N PRO A 38 4.79 4.31 -9.37
CA PRO A 38 5.32 5.66 -9.20
C PRO A 38 4.93 6.56 -10.39
N LYS A 39 4.44 7.78 -10.13
CA LYS A 39 4.11 8.77 -11.17
C LYS A 39 5.35 9.32 -11.88
N TYR A 40 6.51 9.19 -11.26
CA TYR A 40 7.82 9.61 -11.77
C TYR A 40 8.88 8.58 -11.37
N VAL A 41 9.99 8.55 -12.11
CA VAL A 41 11.12 7.67 -11.78
C VAL A 41 11.83 8.25 -10.55
N SER A 42 11.74 7.56 -9.42
CA SER A 42 12.44 7.93 -8.18
C SER A 42 12.92 6.69 -7.44
N LYS A 43 14.12 6.75 -6.87
CA LYS A 43 14.65 5.69 -5.99
C LYS A 43 13.90 5.63 -4.65
N ASN A 44 13.23 6.73 -4.27
CA ASN A 44 12.49 6.84 -3.01
C ASN A 44 11.07 6.27 -3.11
N LEU A 45 10.63 5.89 -4.32
CA LEU A 45 9.32 5.28 -4.56
C LEU A 45 9.51 3.84 -5.08
N PRO A 46 9.77 2.87 -4.19
CA PRO A 46 9.97 1.47 -4.58
C PRO A 46 8.75 0.91 -5.31
N ARG A 47 9.01 0.27 -6.46
CA ARG A 47 7.97 -0.36 -7.29
C ARG A 47 7.49 -1.67 -6.68
N GLY A 48 6.32 -2.11 -7.15
CA GLY A 48 5.80 -3.44 -6.88
C GLY A 48 5.04 -3.56 -5.57
N GLY A 49 4.65 -2.45 -4.93
CA GLY A 49 3.64 -2.48 -3.87
C GLY A 49 2.26 -2.86 -4.43
N SER A 50 1.54 -3.72 -3.73
CA SER A 50 0.14 -4.01 -4.06
C SER A 50 -0.70 -4.37 -2.84
N ILE A 51 -2.00 -4.11 -2.98
CA ILE A 51 -3.06 -4.53 -2.06
C ILE A 51 -4.07 -5.39 -2.83
N ASP A 52 -4.51 -6.51 -2.28
CA ASP A 52 -5.61 -7.29 -2.85
C ASP A 52 -6.99 -6.77 -2.39
N HIS A 53 -8.06 -7.20 -3.06
CA HIS A 53 -9.45 -6.89 -2.68
C HIS A 53 -9.83 -7.39 -1.26
N CYS A 54 -9.05 -8.32 -0.70
CA CYS A 54 -9.18 -8.74 0.68
C CYS A 54 -8.43 -7.83 1.66
N GLY A 55 -7.79 -6.74 1.22
CA GLY A 55 -7.02 -5.84 2.07
C GLY A 55 -5.67 -6.41 2.52
N ARG A 56 -5.14 -7.42 1.81
CA ARG A 56 -3.82 -8.00 2.11
C ARG A 56 -2.74 -7.26 1.33
N LEU A 57 -1.66 -6.93 2.02
CA LEU A 57 -0.50 -6.27 1.44
C LEU A 57 0.61 -7.27 1.11
N ASN A 58 1.30 -7.02 0.00
CA ASN A 58 2.57 -7.68 -0.25
C ASN A 58 3.71 -7.02 0.56
N LYS A 59 4.92 -7.59 0.48
CA LYS A 59 6.07 -7.11 1.28
C LYS A 59 6.38 -5.62 1.07
N ALA A 60 6.34 -5.14 -0.17
CA ALA A 60 6.63 -3.73 -0.48
C ALA A 60 5.54 -2.81 0.08
N ALA A 61 4.27 -3.15 -0.12
CA ALA A 61 3.16 -2.38 0.42
C ALA A 61 3.10 -2.41 1.96
N SER A 62 3.48 -3.53 2.60
CA SER A 62 3.55 -3.63 4.07
C SER A 62 4.60 -2.70 4.67
N ASN A 63 5.69 -2.41 3.96
CA ASN A 63 6.67 -1.43 4.41
C ASN A 63 6.11 -0.01 4.33
N LEU A 64 5.49 0.34 3.20
CA LEU A 64 4.78 1.61 3.02
C LEU A 64 3.69 1.81 4.10
N PHE A 65 2.97 0.74 4.45
CA PHE A 65 1.94 0.80 5.48
C PHE A 65 2.50 1.04 6.89
N LYS A 66 3.72 0.61 7.19
CA LYS A 66 4.38 0.95 8.46
C LYS A 66 4.70 2.45 8.51
N GLU A 67 5.28 2.98 7.44
CA GLU A 67 5.58 4.42 7.32
C GLU A 67 4.31 5.28 7.42
N PHE A 68 3.20 4.82 6.84
CA PHE A 68 1.89 5.44 6.96
C PHE A 68 1.39 5.46 8.43
N LYS A 69 1.50 4.34 9.16
CA LYS A 69 1.07 4.30 10.56
C LYS A 69 1.86 5.25 11.45
N ASP A 70 3.13 5.47 11.15
CA ASP A 70 3.96 6.44 11.87
C ASP A 70 3.49 7.88 11.58
N HIS A 71 3.02 8.18 10.36
CA HIS A 71 2.39 9.46 10.03
C HIS A 71 1.05 9.71 10.72
N VAL A 72 0.23 8.67 10.92
CA VAL A 72 -1.11 8.82 11.55
C VAL A 72 -1.02 8.94 13.08
N ARG A 73 0.06 8.44 13.68
CA ARG A 73 0.29 8.48 15.13
C ARG A 73 1.02 9.74 15.60
N ALA A 74 1.65 10.47 14.68
CA ALA A 74 2.32 11.75 14.92
C ALA A 74 1.30 12.90 14.91
#